data_AF-A0A855MAK8-F1
#
_entry.id   AF-A0A855MAK8-F1
#
_cell.length_a   1.000
_cell.length_b   1.000
_cell.length_c   1.000
_cell.angle_alpha   90.00
_cell.angle_beta   90.00
_cell.angle_gamma   90.00
#
_symmetry.space_group_name_H-M   'P 1'
#
loop_
_entity.id
_entity.type
_entity.pdbx_description
1 polymer ?
#
loop_
_entity_poly.entity_id
_entity_poly.type
_entity_poly.pdbx_seq_one_letter_code
_entity_poly.pdbx_strand_id
1 'polypeptide(L)' 'MSYLIYLTLEGDQQGLISSGCSTVNSIGNRYQSGHENQIQVLGLNHTITGSASN' A
#
# COMPACT_ATOMS: atom_id res chain seq x y z
N MET A 1 -11.64 13.25 -8.87
CA MET A 1 -11.40 11.96 -8.18
C MET A 1 -10.06 11.43 -8.64
N SER A 2 -9.14 11.13 -7.73
CA SER A 2 -7.93 10.38 -8.05
C SER A 2 -8.21 8.90 -7.81
N TYR A 3 -7.74 8.02 -8.69
CA TYR A 3 -7.75 6.58 -8.44
C TYR A 3 -6.63 6.25 -7.45
N LEU A 4 -6.98 6.21 -6.17
CA LEU A 4 -6.02 5.86 -5.12
C LEU A 4 -5.81 4.35 -5.07
N ILE A 5 -4.55 3.96 -4.95
CA ILE A 5 -4.13 2.57 -4.76
C ILE A 5 -3.79 2.40 -3.28
N TYR A 6 -4.23 1.30 -2.70
CA TYR A 6 -3.99 0.95 -1.31
C TYR A 6 -3.30 -0.41 -1.19
N LEU A 7 -2.32 -0.49 -0.32
CA LEU A 7 -1.57 -1.72 -0.04
C LEU A 7 -1.81 -2.16 1.41
N THR A 8 -2.31 -3.39 1.58
CA THR A 8 -2.25 -4.11 2.85
C THR A 8 -0.97 -4.92 2.88
N LEU A 9 -0.13 -4.74 3.90
CA LEU A 9 1.12 -5.46 4.07
C LEU A 9 1.09 -6.21 5.39
N GLU A 10 1.22 -7.54 5.32
CA GLU A 10 1.26 -8.43 6.47
C GLU A 10 2.57 -9.22 6.43
N GLY A 11 3.33 -9.14 7.51
CA GLY A 11 4.57 -9.88 7.69
C GLY A 11 4.36 -11.07 8.60
N ASP A 12 5.00 -12.19 8.30
CA ASP A 12 4.90 -13.44 9.07
C ASP A 12 5.21 -13.26 10.58
N GLN A 13 6.21 -12.43 10.90
CA GLN A 13 6.59 -12.15 12.29
C GLN A 13 5.96 -10.86 12.86
N GLN A 14 5.67 -9.89 12.01
CA GLN A 14 5.27 -8.53 12.42
C GLN A 14 3.75 -8.33 12.40
N GLY A 15 3.00 -9.31 11.90
CA GLY A 15 1.56 -9.21 11.68
C GLY A 15 1.25 -8.10 10.66
N LEU A 16 0.19 -7.35 10.91
CA LEU A 16 -0.29 -6.30 10.01
C LEU A 16 0.62 -5.06 10.03
N ILE A 17 1.69 -5.09 9.24
CA ILE A 17 2.65 -3.98 9.09
C ILE A 17 1.96 -2.70 8.62
N SER A 18 0.94 -2.81 7.77
CA SER A 18 0.19 -1.65 7.28
C SER A 18 -0.77 -1.03 8.31
N SER A 19 -0.87 -1.59 9.52
CA SER A 19 -1.73 -1.09 10.59
C SER A 19 -1.41 0.37 10.94
N GLY A 20 -2.41 1.25 10.85
CA GLY A 20 -2.27 2.67 11.17
C GLY A 20 -1.50 3.53 10.15
N CYS A 21 -1.02 2.97 9.03
CA CYS A 21 -0.21 3.69 8.03
C CYS A 21 -0.96 4.77 7.24
N SER A 22 -2.29 4.76 7.26
CA SER A 22 -3.10 5.84 6.69
C SER A 22 -4.02 6.39 7.75
N THR A 23 -3.43 6.92 8.83
CA THR A 23 -4.11 7.69 9.87
C THR A 23 -3.60 9.14 9.88
N VAL A 24 -4.31 10.03 10.58
CA VAL A 24 -3.86 11.42 10.77
C VAL A 24 -2.47 11.46 11.43
N ASN A 25 -2.20 10.57 12.38
CA ASN A 25 -0.90 10.49 13.05
C ASN A 25 0.24 10.05 12.11
N SER A 26 -0.07 9.33 11.03
CA SER A 26 0.94 8.83 10.08
C SER A 26 1.16 9.78 8.90
N ILE A 27 0.10 10.19 8.21
CA ILE A 27 0.18 10.96 6.96
C ILE A 27 -0.59 12.30 6.99
N GLY A 28 -1.02 12.73 8.17
CA GLY A 28 -1.67 14.03 8.38
C GLY A 28 -2.94 14.20 7.55
N ASN A 29 -3.06 15.35 6.89
CA ASN A 29 -4.23 15.74 6.10
C ASN A 29 -4.46 14.86 4.85
N ARG A 30 -3.53 13.95 4.52
CA ARG A 30 -3.68 13.00 3.41
C ARG A 30 -4.46 11.73 3.80
N TYR A 31 -4.76 11.59 5.08
CA TYR A 31 -5.62 10.55 5.65
C TYR A 31 -6.93 10.39 4.87
N GLN A 32 -7.37 9.15 4.70
CA GLN A 32 -8.68 8.82 4.16
C GLN A 32 -9.37 7.79 5.06
N SER A 33 -10.61 8.09 5.43
CA SER A 33 -11.41 7.21 6.28
C SER A 33 -11.74 5.90 5.58
N GLY A 34 -11.66 4.79 6.31
CA GLY A 34 -11.88 3.44 5.80
C GLY A 34 -10.63 2.76 5.24
N HIS A 35 -9.48 3.45 5.26
CA HIS A 35 -8.20 2.95 4.77
C HIS A 35 -7.10 2.98 5.84
N GLU A 36 -7.46 3.09 7.13
CA GLU A 36 -6.55 3.33 8.26
C GLU A 36 -5.38 2.35 8.34
N ASN A 37 -5.64 1.09 7.97
CA ASN A 37 -4.71 -0.04 8.03
C ASN A 37 -4.09 -0.39 6.67
N GLN A 38 -4.06 0.56 5.75
CA GLN A 38 -3.49 0.42 4.43
C GLN A 38 -2.47 1.53 4.16
N ILE A 39 -1.50 1.23 3.31
CA ILE A 39 -0.51 2.20 2.83
C ILE A 39 -1.07 2.86 1.57
N GLN A 40 -1.12 4.19 1.53
CA GLN A 40 -1.49 4.95 0.34
C GLN A 40 -0.35 4.90 -0.69
N VAL A 41 -0.58 4.25 -1.82
CA VAL A 41 0.41 4.10 -2.90
C VAL A 41 0.24 5.25 -3.90
N LEU A 42 1.28 6.08 -4.04
CA LEU A 42 1.27 7.25 -4.92
C LEU A 42 1.62 6.90 -6.38
N GLY A 43 2.29 5.79 -6.60
CA GLY A 43 2.67 5.28 -7.91
C GLY A 43 3.17 3.85 -7.81
N LEU A 44 2.88 3.04 -8.84
CA LEU A 44 3.30 1.65 -8.95
C LEU A 44 3.96 1.47 -10.33
N ASN A 45 5.17 0.91 -10.35
CA ASN A 45 5.85 0.49 -11.58
C ASN A 45 6.23 -0.99 -11.43
N HIS A 46 5.80 -1.82 -12.36
CA HIS A 46 5.96 -3.27 -12.29
C HIS A 46 6.16 -3.86 -13.69
N THR A 47 7.13 -4.77 -13.83
CA THR A 47 7.47 -5.46 -15.08
C THR A 47 7.66 -6.94 -14.80
N ILE A 48 7.05 -7.80 -15.61
CA ILE A 48 7.29 -9.26 -15.59
C ILE A 48 8.08 -9.61 -16.86
N THR A 49 9.23 -10.24 -16.69
CA THR A 49 10.04 -10.75 -17.81
C THR A 49 9.97 -12.28 -17.86
N GLY A 50 9.49 -12.83 -18.98
CA GLY A 50 9.54 -14.26 -19.26
C GLY A 50 10.71 -14.58 -20.20
N SER A 51 11.59 -15.49 -19.80
CA SER A 51 12.57 -16.08 -20.71
C SER A 51 11.85 -17.07 -21.62
N ALA A 52 11.59 -16.70 -22.87
CA ALA A 52 11.20 -17.66 -23.89
C ALA A 52 12.42 -18.55 -24.19
N SER A 53 12.46 -19.74 -23.60
CA SER A 53 13.33 -20.82 -24.05
C SER A 53 12.81 -21.30 -25.41
N ASN A 54 13.54 -20.99 -26.47
CA ASN A 54 13.50 -21.74 -27.74
C ASN A 54 14.80 -22.51 -27.89
#